data_AF-A0A1M5CY54-F1
#
_entry.id   AF-A0A1M5CY54-F1
#
_cell.length_a   1.000
_cell.length_b   1.000
_cell.length_c   1.000
_cell.angle_alpha   90.00
_cell.angle_beta   90.00
_cell.angle_gamma   90.00
#
_symmetry.space_group_name_H-M   'P 1'
#
loop_
_entity.id
_entity.type
_entity.pdbx_description
1 polymer ?
#
loop_
_entity_poly.entity_id
_entity_poly.type
_entity_poly.pdbx_seq_one_letter_code
_entity_poly.pdbx_strand_id
1 'polypeptide(L)' 'MNFFKKLIILIEGKKIERNLKHSDLDRMEPPKELYNRIVQQLKDMGIYHNTPDE' A
#
# COMPACT_ATOMS: atom_id res chain seq x y z
N MET A 1 11.11 11.64 -21.08
CA MET A 1 9.67 11.73 -20.76
C MET A 1 9.29 13.21 -20.63
N ASN A 2 8.35 13.72 -21.43
CA ASN A 2 8.03 15.15 -21.49
C ASN A 2 7.33 15.64 -20.20
N PHE A 3 7.70 16.83 -19.73
CA PHE A 3 7.16 17.47 -18.52
C PHE A 3 5.62 17.49 -18.48
N PHE A 4 4.99 17.80 -19.61
CA PHE A 4 3.52 17.82 -19.74
C PHE A 4 2.86 16.47 -19.48
N LYS A 5 3.48 15.35 -19.91
CA LYS A 5 2.94 14.01 -19.63
C LYS A 5 2.94 13.71 -18.13
N LYS A 6 4.00 14.12 -17.42
CA LYS A 6 4.08 13.95 -15.96
C LYS A 6 3.01 14.78 -15.24
N LEU A 7 2.73 15.98 -15.72
CA LEU A 7 1.70 16.86 -15.16
C LEU A 7 0.29 16.27 -15.34
N ILE A 8 -0.01 15.72 -16.52
CA ILE A 8 -1.30 15.07 -16.80
C ILE A 8 -1.52 13.88 -15.86
N ILE A 9 -0.54 12.99 -15.72
CA ILE A 9 -0.61 11.82 -14.82
C ILE A 9 -0.87 12.27 -13.37
N LEU A 10 -0.21 13.33 -12.90
CA LEU A 10 -0.40 13.86 -11.55
C LEU A 10 -1.82 14.38 -11.32
N ILE A 11 -2.39 15.07 -12.31
CA ILE A 11 -3.74 15.63 -12.23
C ILE A 11 -4.79 14.50 -12.26
N GLU A 12 -4.61 13.52 -13.13
CA GLU A 12 -5.48 12.35 -13.22
C GLU A 12 -5.44 11.52 -11.93
N GLY A 13 -4.26 11.28 -11.37
CA GLY A 13 -4.09 10.59 -10.09
C GLY A 13 -4.84 11.29 -8.95
N LYS A 14 -4.68 12.62 -8.81
CA LYS A 14 -5.43 13.40 -7.80
C LYS A 14 -6.94 13.35 -7.99
N LYS A 15 -7.42 13.29 -9.24
CA LYS A 15 -8.84 13.18 -9.54
C LYS A 15 -9.38 11.80 -9.16
N ILE A 16 -8.61 10.74 -9.39
CA ILE A 16 -8.95 9.39 -8.98
C ILE A 16 -9.00 9.30 -7.44
N GLU A 17 -7.95 9.76 -6.75
CA GLU A 17 -7.90 9.78 -5.28
C GLU A 17 -9.08 10.51 -4.64
N ARG A 18 -9.47 11.68 -5.17
CA ARG A 18 -10.63 12.44 -4.67
C ARG A 18 -11.97 11.72 -4.87
N ASN A 19 -12.08 10.90 -5.91
CA ASN A 19 -13.29 10.17 -6.25
C ASN A 19 -13.34 8.78 -5.61
N LEU A 20 -12.21 8.29 -5.10
CA LEU A 20 -12.16 7.10 -4.24
C LEU A 20 -12.78 7.47 -2.89
N LYS A 21 -14.04 7.07 -2.70
CA LYS A 21 -14.68 7.14 -1.38
C LYS A 21 -13.94 6.17 -0.47
N HIS A 22 -13.44 6.68 0.66
CA HIS A 22 -12.97 5.80 1.71
C HIS A 22 -14.14 4.92 2.12
N SER A 23 -13.96 3.63 1.96
CA SER A 23 -14.92 2.62 2.37
C SER A 23 -14.67 2.27 3.83
N ASP A 24 -15.68 1.71 4.50
CA ASP A 24 -15.50 1.19 5.85
C ASP A 24 -14.43 0.07 5.90
N LEU A 25 -14.14 -0.56 4.76
CA LEU A 25 -13.06 -1.55 4.61
C LEU A 25 -11.67 -0.91 4.78
N ASP A 26 -11.48 0.36 4.41
CA ASP A 26 -10.20 1.06 4.57
C ASP A 26 -9.87 1.33 6.04
N ARG A 27 -10.88 1.23 6.92
CA ARG A 27 -10.77 1.38 8.38
C ARG A 27 -10.77 0.04 9.11
N MET A 28 -11.01 -1.05 8.40
CA MET A 28 -11.05 -2.38 9.00
C MET A 28 -9.61 -2.83 9.27
N GLU A 29 -9.33 -3.28 10.50
CA GLU A 29 -8.07 -3.95 10.77
C GLU A 29 -7.96 -5.16 9.83
N PRO A 30 -6.82 -5.33 9.13
CA PRO A 30 -6.62 -6.51 8.32
C PRO A 30 -6.75 -7.75 9.23
N PRO A 31 -7.35 -8.85 8.77
CA PRO A 31 -7.48 -10.04 9.58
C PRO A 31 -6.11 -10.44 10.14
N LYS A 32 -5.95 -10.43 11.47
CA LYS A 32 -4.66 -10.68 12.15
C LYS A 32 -4.01 -11.98 11.67
N GLU A 33 -4.81 -12.98 11.37
CA GLU A 33 -4.35 -14.26 10.82
C GLU A 33 -3.74 -14.12 9.42
N LEU A 34 -4.36 -13.33 8.53
CA LEU A 34 -3.83 -13.04 7.21
C LEU A 34 -2.52 -12.26 7.29
N TYR A 35 -2.47 -11.24 8.15
CA TYR A 35 -1.25 -10.47 8.41
C TYR A 35 -0.12 -11.39 8.89
N ASN A 36 -0.39 -12.23 9.91
CA ASN A 36 0.59 -13.17 10.44
C ASN A 36 1.07 -14.17 9.38
N ARG A 37 0.17 -14.67 8.52
CA ARG A 37 0.53 -15.59 7.44
C ARG A 37 1.45 -14.94 6.41
N ILE A 38 1.17 -13.71 6.01
CA ILE A 38 2.01 -12.95 5.07
C ILE A 38 3.39 -12.69 5.69
N VAL A 39 3.44 -12.25 6.95
CA VAL A 39 4.70 -12.01 7.66
C VAL A 39 5.56 -13.28 7.75
N GLN A 40 4.96 -14.43 8.04
CA GLN A 40 5.69 -15.70 8.05
C GLN A 40 6.23 -16.06 6.67
N GLN A 41 5.43 -15.94 5.61
CA GLN A 41 5.91 -16.21 4.24
C GLN A 41 7.08 -15.31 3.85
N LEU A 42 7.04 -14.02 4.22
CA LEU A 42 8.13 -13.10 3.92
C LEU A 42 9.39 -13.39 4.75
N LYS A 43 9.24 -13.91 5.98
CA LYS A 43 10.36 -14.40 6.80
C LYS A 43 10.99 -15.64 6.18
N ASP A 44 10.17 -16.60 5.74
CA ASP A 44 10.62 -17.83 5.09
C ASP A 44 11.40 -17.54 3.79
N MET A 45 11.01 -16.48 3.08
CA MET A 45 11.72 -16.00 1.89
C MET A 45 13.01 -15.22 2.21
N GLY A 46 13.31 -14.93 3.48
CA GLY A 46 14.44 -14.11 3.89
C GLY A 46 14.32 -12.64 3.47
N ILE A 47 13.11 -12.16 3.17
CA ILE A 47 12.84 -10.77 2.74
C ILE A 47 12.49 -9.92 3.97
N TYR A 48 11.70 -10.48 4.89
CA TYR A 48 11.28 -9.79 6.11
C TYR A 48 12.20 -10.15 7.26
N HIS A 49 13.01 -9.19 7.67
CA HIS A 49 13.82 -9.27 8.87
C HIS A 49 13.06 -8.53 9.97
N ASN A 50 12.89 -9.17 11.12
CA ASN A 50 12.52 -8.44 12.33
C ASN A 50 13.75 -7.60 12.72
N THR A 51 14.03 -6.52 12.00
CA THR A 51 14.91 -5.48 12.54
C THR A 51 14.10 -4.85 13.68
N PRO A 52 14.52 -4.98 14.95
CA PRO A 52 14.06 -4.02 15.93
C PRO A 52 14.52 -2.67 15.39
N ASP A 53 13.56 -1.76 15.18
CA ASP A 53 13.88 -0.37 14.88
C ASP A 53 14.86 0.12 15.98
N GLU A 54 16.11 0.37 15.61
CA GLU A 54 17.07 1.13 16.42
C GLU A 54 16.66 2.61 16.45
#